data_AF-A0A1Q3LHK7-F1
#
_entry.id   AF-A0A1Q3LHK7-F1
#
_cell.length_a   1.000
_cell.length_b   1.000
_cell.length_c   1.000
_cell.angle_alpha   90.00
_cell.angle_beta   90.00
_cell.angle_gamma   90.00
#
_symmetry.space_group_name_H-M   'P 1'
#
loop_
_entity.id
_entity.type
_entity.pdbx_description
1 polymer ?
#
loop_
_entity_poly.entity_id
_entity_poly.type
_entity_poly.pdbx_seq_one_letter_code
_entity_poly.pdbx_strand_id
1 'polypeptide(L)'
;MAAAASVATLVAIGTATDTASASDRELQVVLDRLGCSPARVAPKELSKTVTLYDVTCRGSGRVVQVACLDSECWPQIAPRDEDFADEREERR
;
A
#
# COMPACT_ATOMS: atom_id res chain seq x y z
N MET A 1 0.41 -41.04 45.61
CA MET A 1 1.16 -41.47 44.40
C MET A 1 0.29 -41.08 43.20
N ALA A 2 0.58 -39.93 42.60
CA ALA A 2 1.31 -39.77 41.31
C ALA A 2 0.34 -40.00 40.11
N ALA A 3 0.27 -39.19 39.06
CA ALA A 3 1.07 -38.04 38.63
C ALA A 3 0.18 -37.14 37.75
N ALA A 4 0.47 -35.84 37.75
CA ALA A 4 -0.10 -34.86 36.84
C ALA A 4 0.40 -35.12 35.40
N ALA A 5 -0.49 -35.00 34.41
CA ALA A 5 -0.12 -35.00 33.00
C ALA A 5 -0.55 -33.66 32.38
N SER A 6 0.41 -32.75 32.23
CA SER A 6 0.29 -31.46 31.57
C SER A 6 0.30 -31.66 30.05
N VAL A 7 -0.79 -31.31 29.36
CA VAL A 7 -0.83 -31.32 27.89
C VAL A 7 -0.38 -29.94 27.39
N ALA A 8 0.73 -29.94 26.65
CA ALA A 8 1.38 -28.75 26.11
C ALA A 8 0.53 -28.09 25.03
N THR A 9 0.25 -26.80 25.19
CA THR A 9 -0.40 -25.97 24.16
C THR A 9 0.61 -25.66 23.06
N LEU A 10 0.39 -26.19 21.86
CA LEU A 10 1.15 -25.80 20.67
C LEU A 10 0.75 -24.37 20.27
N VAL A 11 1.63 -23.41 20.54
CA VAL A 11 1.52 -22.05 20.00
C VAL A 11 1.96 -22.11 18.54
N ALA A 12 1.01 -21.98 17.62
CA ALA A 12 1.30 -21.70 16.22
C ALA A 12 1.86 -20.27 16.14
N ILE A 13 3.18 -20.15 16.17
CA ILE A 13 3.89 -18.92 15.81
C ILE A 13 3.66 -18.73 14.32
N GLY A 14 2.71 -17.87 13.97
CA GLY A 14 2.52 -17.39 12.61
C GLY A 14 3.78 -16.66 12.18
N THR A 15 4.66 -17.35 11.47
CA THR A 15 5.65 -16.69 10.62
C THR A 15 4.85 -16.06 9.49
N ALA A 16 4.46 -14.80 9.65
CA ALA A 16 4.23 -13.94 8.50
C ALA A 16 5.52 -14.02 7.69
N THR A 17 5.50 -14.84 6.65
CA THR A 17 6.52 -14.83 5.62
C THR A 17 6.52 -13.41 5.09
N ASP A 18 7.48 -12.63 5.56
CA ASP A 18 7.87 -11.34 5.02
C ASP A 18 8.49 -11.64 3.66
N THR A 19 7.66 -12.07 2.71
CA THR A 19 7.97 -11.94 1.30
C THR A 19 7.84 -10.46 1.03
N ALA A 20 8.86 -9.71 1.41
CA ALA A 20 9.12 -8.39 0.85
C ALA A 20 9.22 -8.62 -0.66
N SER A 21 8.10 -8.44 -1.36
CA SER A 21 8.03 -8.62 -2.80
C SER A 21 8.91 -7.56 -3.44
N ALA A 22 9.38 -7.82 -4.67
CA ALA A 22 10.08 -6.79 -5.44
C ALA A 22 9.24 -5.49 -5.52
N SER A 23 7.91 -5.64 -5.61
CA SER A 23 6.96 -4.52 -5.58
C SER A 23 7.00 -3.73 -4.26
N ASP A 24 7.22 -4.36 -3.11
CA ASP A 24 7.30 -3.64 -1.82
C ASP A 24 8.58 -2.76 -1.75
N ARG A 25 9.70 -3.28 -2.26
CA ARG A 25 10.95 -2.51 -2.35
C ARG A 25 10.82 -1.33 -3.31
N GLU A 26 10.27 -1.54 -4.50
CA GLU A 26 10.10 -0.47 -5.49
C GLU A 26 9.05 0.56 -5.04
N LEU A 27 7.99 0.12 -4.35
CA LEU A 27 7.04 1.01 -3.68
C LEU A 27 7.74 1.91 -2.67
N GLN A 28 8.63 1.36 -1.83
CA GLN A 28 9.41 2.15 -0.87
C GLN A 28 10.30 3.19 -1.55
N VAL A 29 10.97 2.83 -2.66
CA VAL A 29 11.79 3.77 -3.45
C VAL A 29 10.95 4.93 -4.00
N VAL A 30 9.75 4.64 -4.53
CA VAL A 30 8.83 5.67 -5.02
C VAL A 30 8.38 6.58 -3.88
N LEU A 31 8.00 6.01 -2.73
CA LEU A 31 7.56 6.78 -1.57
C LEU A 31 8.65 7.69 -1.00
N ASP A 32 9.89 7.21 -0.95
CA ASP A 32 11.06 8.00 -0.52
C ASP A 32 11.29 9.20 -1.46
N ARG A 33 11.23 8.99 -2.78
CA ARG A 33 11.31 10.07 -3.78
C ARG A 33 10.19 11.11 -3.64
N LEU A 34 9.01 10.70 -3.17
CA LEU A 34 7.89 11.59 -2.90
C LEU A 34 7.97 12.28 -1.52
N GLY A 35 8.98 11.97 -0.71
CA GLY A 35 9.10 12.41 0.68
C GLY A 35 7.93 11.92 1.55
N CYS A 36 7.36 10.76 1.22
CA CYS A 36 6.22 10.17 1.92
C CYS A 36 6.68 9.05 2.85
N SER A 37 6.55 9.26 4.16
CA SER A 37 6.69 8.17 5.13
C SER A 37 5.33 7.47 5.31
N PRO A 38 5.18 6.18 4.98
CA PRO A 38 3.89 5.50 5.01
C PRO A 38 3.37 5.37 6.46
N ALA A 39 2.16 5.85 6.71
CA ALA A 39 1.40 5.60 7.94
C ALA A 39 0.41 4.45 7.76
N ARG A 40 -0.21 4.38 6.57
CA ARG A 40 -1.11 3.29 6.15
C ARG A 40 -0.90 3.05 4.66
N VAL A 41 -0.90 1.78 4.28
CA VAL A 41 -0.81 1.32 2.88
C VAL A 41 -2.04 0.44 2.63
N ALA A 42 -2.81 0.75 1.60
CA ALA A 42 -3.98 -0.01 1.20
C ALA A 42 -3.82 -0.48 -0.26
N PRO A 43 -3.52 -1.77 -0.50
CA PRO A 43 -3.43 -2.32 -1.85
C PRO A 43 -4.82 -2.53 -2.46
N LYS A 44 -4.94 -2.27 -3.76
CA LYS A 44 -6.11 -2.47 -4.59
C LYS A 44 -5.66 -3.15 -5.88
N GLU A 45 -5.95 -4.43 -6.00
CA GLU A 45 -5.67 -5.18 -7.22
C GLU A 45 -6.58 -4.69 -8.36
N LEU A 46 -5.97 -4.20 -9.44
CA LEU A 46 -6.67 -3.79 -10.65
C LEU A 46 -6.67 -4.90 -11.70
N SER A 47 -5.61 -5.72 -11.71
CA SER A 47 -5.49 -6.92 -12.53
C SER A 47 -4.54 -7.92 -11.87
N LYS A 48 -4.34 -9.10 -12.50
CA LYS A 48 -3.38 -10.11 -12.02
C LYS A 48 -1.92 -9.62 -11.98
N THR A 49 -1.61 -8.55 -12.71
CA THR A 49 -0.25 -8.02 -12.83
C THR A 49 -0.13 -6.58 -12.33
N VAL A 50 -1.26 -5.91 -12.04
CA VAL A 50 -1.29 -4.50 -11.65
C VAL A 50 -1.96 -4.34 -10.29
N THR A 51 -1.22 -3.78 -9.34
CA THR A 51 -1.69 -3.42 -8.01
C THR A 51 -1.53 -1.92 -7.79
N LEU A 52 -2.61 -1.26 -7.41
CA LEU A 52 -2.59 0.14 -7.00
C LEU A 52 -2.45 0.20 -5.47
N TYR A 53 -1.53 1.01 -4.97
CA TYR A 53 -1.32 1.25 -3.55
C TYR A 53 -1.78 2.66 -3.20
N ASP A 54 -2.81 2.74 -2.35
CA ASP A 54 -3.21 3.99 -1.71
C ASP A 54 -2.40 4.14 -0.42
N VAL A 55 -1.47 5.09 -0.39
CA VAL A 55 -0.56 5.30 0.74
C VAL A 55 -0.88 6.61 1.43
N THR A 56 -1.23 6.54 2.71
CA THR A 56 -1.40 7.72 3.57
C THR A 56 -0.05 8.10 4.17
N CYS A 57 0.46 9.29 3.85
CA CYS A 57 1.72 9.81 4.36
C CYS A 57 1.57 10.34 5.80
N ARG A 58 2.47 9.93 6.69
CA ARG A 58 2.55 10.39 8.08
C ARG A 58 2.79 11.91 8.14
N GLY A 59 2.24 12.56 9.17
CA GLY A 59 2.41 14.00 9.42
C GLY A 59 1.49 14.87 8.57
N SER A 60 1.46 14.66 7.25
CA SER A 60 0.61 15.45 6.35
C SER A 60 -0.81 14.94 6.19
N GLY A 61 -1.05 13.63 6.40
CA GLY A 61 -2.31 12.98 6.04
C GLY A 61 -2.59 12.89 4.52
N ARG A 62 -1.72 13.47 3.68
CA ARG A 62 -1.76 13.37 2.22
C ARG A 62 -1.80 11.90 1.79
N VAL A 63 -2.72 11.58 0.89
CA VAL A 63 -2.78 10.28 0.22
C VAL A 63 -2.02 10.39 -1.10
N VAL A 64 -1.13 9.44 -1.35
CA VAL A 64 -0.45 9.26 -2.64
C VAL A 64 -0.83 7.92 -3.21
N GLN A 65 -1.02 7.87 -4.52
CA GLN A 65 -1.33 6.65 -5.24
C GLN A 65 -0.09 6.17 -5.97
N VAL A 66 0.26 4.90 -5.84
CA VAL A 66 1.40 4.29 -6.54
C VAL A 66 0.90 3.03 -7.23
N ALA A 67 1.04 2.97 -8.55
CA ALA A 67 0.72 1.76 -9.30
C ALA A 67 1.98 0.93 -9.46
N CYS A 68 1.88 -0.36 -9.19
CA CYS A 68 2.94 -1.33 -9.44
C CYS A 68 2.46 -2.35 -10.47
N LEU A 69 3.28 -2.57 -11.50
CA LEU A 69 3.11 -3.64 -12.47
C LEU A 69 4.27 -4.62 -12.31
N ASP A 70 3.95 -5.85 -11.90
CA ASP A 70 4.94 -6.88 -11.56
C ASP A 70 5.99 -6.35 -10.55
N SER A 71 7.19 -6.02 -11.03
CA SER A 71 8.33 -5.57 -10.23
C SER A 71 8.68 -4.10 -10.45
N GLU A 72 7.84 -3.31 -11.10
CA GLU A 72 8.08 -1.89 -11.33
C GLU A 72 6.93 -1.05 -10.78
N CYS A 73 7.24 0.06 -10.11
CA CYS A 73 6.27 0.95 -9.48
C CYS A 73 6.43 2.40 -9.94
N TRP A 74 5.30 3.12 -10.05
CA TRP A 74 5.28 4.53 -10.46
C TRP A 74 4.18 5.30 -9.74
N PRO A 75 4.45 6.57 -9.36
CA PRO A 75 3.44 7.41 -8.77
C PRO A 75 2.34 7.68 -9.79
N GLN A 76 1.09 7.45 -9.38
CA GLN A 76 -0.05 7.97 -10.10
C GLN A 76 -0.15 9.45 -9.74
N ILE A 77 0.25 10.32 -10.67
CA ILE A 77 -0.07 11.73 -10.58
C ILE A 77 -1.57 11.80 -10.85
N ALA A 78 -2.39 11.75 -9.79
CA ALA A 78 -3.77 12.19 -9.92
C ALA A 78 -3.72 13.65 -10.38
N PRO A 79 -4.44 14.03 -11.47
CA PRO A 79 -4.75 15.43 -11.69
C PRO A 79 -5.34 15.93 -10.37
N ARG A 80 -4.84 17.05 -9.85
CA ARG A 80 -5.47 17.64 -8.68
C ARG A 80 -6.95 17.78 -9.02
N ASP A 81 -7.83 17.32 -8.14
CA ASP A 81 -9.30 17.43 -8.31
C ASP A 81 -9.78 18.89 -8.48
N GLU A 82 -8.88 19.88 -8.49
CA GLU A 82 -9.14 21.28 -8.82
C GLU A 82 -9.17 21.59 -10.33
N ASP A 83 -8.77 20.68 -11.23
CA ASP A 83 -8.76 20.93 -12.68
C ASP A 83 -10.08 20.56 -13.40
N PHE A 84 -11.06 19.95 -12.71
CA PHE A 84 -12.34 19.55 -13.32
C PHE A 84 -13.54 20.43 -12.92
N ALA A 85 -13.31 21.58 -12.28
CA ALA A 85 -14.39 22.48 -11.86
C ALA A 85 -14.88 23.45 -12.95
N ASP A 86 -14.21 23.60 -14.11
CA ASP A 86 -14.47 24.75 -15.01
C ASP A 86 -14.93 24.40 -16.45
N GLU A 87 -15.04 23.14 -16.87
CA GLU A 87 -15.42 22.82 -18.27
C GLU A 87 -16.93 22.59 -18.49
N ARG A 88 -17.79 23.23 -17.70
CA ARG A 88 -19.25 23.17 -17.92
C ARG A 88 -19.95 24.52 -17.83
N GLU A 89 -19.39 25.57 -18.44
CA GLU A 89 -20.14 26.81 -18.72
C GLU A 89 -19.70 27.52 -20.02
N GLU A 90 -19.69 26.83 -21.17
CA GLU A 90 -19.74 27.53 -22.47
C GLU A 90 -20.56 26.77 -23.52
N ARG A 91 -21.83 26.54 -23.20
CA ARG A 91 -22.88 26.34 -24.22
C ARG A 91 -24.14 27.10 -23.79
N ARG A 92 -24.14 28.39 -24.04
CA ARG A 92 -25.37 29.17 -24.17
C ARG A 92 -25.32 30.02 -25.43
#